data_AF-A0A7U9DJX1-F1
#
_entry.id   AF-A0A7U9DJX1-F1
#
_cell.length_a   1.000
_cell.length_b   1.000
_cell.length_c   1.000
_cell.angle_alpha   90.00
_cell.angle_beta   90.00
_cell.angle_gamma   90.00
#
_symmetry.space_group_name_H-M   'P 1'
#
loop_
_entity.id
_entity.type
_entity.pdbx_description
1 polymer ?
#
loop_
_entity_poly.entity_id
_entity_poly.type
_entity_poly.pdbx_seq_one_letter_code
_entity_poly.pdbx_strand_id
1 'polypeptide(L)'
;MSNREVQPFQFACPVCEECISFIIGHPDGTLKGAEDIVDFDGPFKGENPFVDLHLDFPAYFGKYEMGKTTFIRVVSELGEDAYYHLAQRLEVLNRLLPMQRDLQRIITQYKRGDIDKLDGICNKIPGVTLRSHKKQDVLAALYSATSIMSSPFTIHEQNEELSNELPGLYQWLHAHHHDKTVAYIDEILANNFLQNLHQDCLSLYPKIIELDLPFRATFFYDYVKEGEYNPVAARISTTDFDTCNNFYKDLAEVFSRQLILLAGINNLLHRGDHNEFEPSLKVTRRNEPRREAVSLNAFADADLGTKLQFIDKCFYKIDETAIDNRLRNGIAHYKYEYKESTQVITYYPFKEGMNREKAQEITFIEFIRKSLLLFREVHNLNHLIKTTLYYCVLVLKKDF
;
A
#
# COMPACT_ATOMS: atom_id res chain seq x y z
N MET A 1 -21.20 5.08 1.29
CA MET A 1 -21.55 3.68 1.65
C MET A 1 -21.35 2.82 0.41
N SER A 2 -21.06 1.53 0.56
CA SER A 2 -20.98 0.61 -0.58
C SER A 2 -22.28 0.62 -1.37
N ASN A 3 -22.29 1.39 -2.47
CA ASN A 3 -23.35 1.40 -3.46
C ASN A 3 -23.02 0.40 -4.58
N ARG A 4 -22.25 -0.65 -4.27
CA ARG A 4 -21.91 -1.68 -5.26
C ARG A 4 -23.17 -2.46 -5.59
N GLU A 5 -23.44 -2.52 -6.89
CA GLU A 5 -24.50 -3.38 -7.44
C GLU A 5 -24.23 -4.85 -7.12
N VAL A 6 -22.96 -5.25 -7.03
CA VAL A 6 -22.54 -6.63 -6.73
C VAL A 6 -21.66 -6.66 -5.49
N GLN A 7 -22.08 -7.43 -4.49
CA GLN A 7 -21.41 -7.54 -3.19
C GLN A 7 -21.13 -9.01 -2.85
N PRO A 8 -19.88 -9.46 -3.04
CA PRO A 8 -19.48 -10.81 -2.65
C PRO A 8 -19.23 -10.88 -1.15
N PHE A 9 -19.78 -11.90 -0.51
CA PHE A 9 -19.50 -12.25 0.87
C PHE A 9 -19.02 -13.69 0.95
N GLN A 10 -18.04 -13.92 1.80
CA GLN A 10 -17.57 -15.26 2.10
C GLN A 10 -17.31 -15.35 3.59
N PHE A 11 -17.88 -16.39 4.18
CA PHE A 11 -17.65 -16.76 5.54
C PHE A 11 -17.55 -18.26 5.77
N ALA A 12 -17.44 -18.72 7.00
CA ALA A 12 -17.23 -20.10 7.38
C ALA A 12 -17.82 -20.30 8.77
N CYS A 13 -18.44 -21.46 8.96
CA CYS A 13 -19.14 -21.80 10.18
C CYS A 13 -18.15 -21.85 11.35
N PRO A 14 -18.42 -21.18 12.49
CA PRO A 14 -17.52 -21.21 13.65
C PRO A 14 -17.49 -22.58 14.36
N VAL A 15 -18.35 -23.53 13.96
CA VAL A 15 -18.42 -24.87 14.55
C VAL A 15 -17.76 -25.91 13.65
N CYS A 16 -18.17 -26.00 12.38
CA CYS A 16 -17.66 -27.03 11.46
C CYS A 16 -16.63 -26.52 10.45
N GLU A 17 -16.30 -25.22 10.46
CA GLU A 17 -15.34 -24.58 9.56
C GLU A 17 -15.70 -24.61 8.06
N GLU A 18 -16.88 -25.14 7.70
CA GLU A 18 -17.38 -25.15 6.31
C GLU A 18 -17.50 -23.73 5.76
N CYS A 19 -17.01 -23.50 4.55
CA CYS A 19 -17.00 -22.21 3.87
C CYS A 19 -18.38 -21.88 3.27
N ILE A 20 -19.00 -20.82 3.75
CA ILE A 20 -20.28 -20.27 3.33
C ILE A 20 -20.02 -19.07 2.41
N SER A 21 -20.53 -19.04 1.17
CA SER A 21 -20.35 -17.88 0.29
C SER A 21 -21.63 -17.53 -0.46
N PHE A 22 -21.82 -16.25 -0.74
CA PHE A 22 -22.98 -15.73 -1.46
C PHE A 22 -22.65 -14.36 -2.07
N ILE A 23 -23.41 -13.97 -3.10
CA ILE A 23 -23.21 -12.67 -3.76
C ILE A 23 -24.55 -11.95 -3.82
N ILE A 24 -24.64 -10.79 -3.18
CA ILE A 24 -25.83 -9.95 -3.26
C ILE A 24 -25.77 -9.17 -4.58
N GLY A 25 -26.91 -9.10 -5.29
CA GLY A 25 -27.06 -8.32 -6.52
C GLY A 25 -26.48 -8.97 -7.78
N HIS A 26 -26.22 -10.29 -7.73
CA HIS A 26 -25.81 -11.08 -8.90
C HIS A 26 -26.82 -12.22 -9.18
N PRO A 27 -27.20 -12.51 -10.43
CA PRO A 27 -28.14 -13.58 -10.77
C PRO A 27 -27.68 -14.97 -10.30
N ASP A 28 -26.36 -15.23 -10.38
CA ASP A 28 -25.72 -16.47 -9.91
C ASP A 28 -25.27 -16.39 -8.43
N GLY A 29 -25.82 -15.45 -7.65
CA GLY A 29 -25.44 -15.18 -6.25
C GLY A 29 -25.90 -16.24 -5.25
N THR A 30 -25.99 -17.51 -5.67
CA THR A 30 -26.48 -18.62 -4.86
C THR A 30 -25.63 -18.82 -3.62
N LEU A 31 -26.32 -19.03 -2.50
CA LEU A 31 -25.71 -19.43 -1.24
C LEU A 31 -25.02 -20.79 -1.42
N LYS A 32 -23.74 -20.87 -1.05
CA LYS A 32 -22.93 -22.10 -1.04
C LYS A 32 -22.51 -22.38 0.39
N GLY A 33 -22.35 -23.66 0.73
CA GLY A 33 -21.89 -24.10 2.06
C GLY A 33 -22.91 -23.92 3.20
N ALA A 34 -24.11 -23.44 2.89
CA ALA A 34 -25.24 -23.33 3.82
C ALA A 34 -26.56 -23.54 3.07
N GLU A 35 -27.59 -23.93 3.82
CA GLU A 35 -28.96 -24.01 3.34
C GLU A 35 -29.73 -22.76 3.78
N ASP A 36 -30.54 -22.22 2.87
CA ASP A 36 -31.39 -21.07 3.17
C ASP A 36 -32.66 -21.52 3.92
N ILE A 37 -32.99 -20.82 5.01
CA ILE A 37 -34.20 -21.08 5.80
C ILE A 37 -35.22 -19.99 5.46
N VAL A 38 -36.07 -20.29 4.48
CA VAL A 38 -37.04 -19.33 3.92
C VAL A 38 -38.17 -18.99 4.91
N ASP A 39 -38.56 -19.94 5.76
CA ASP A 39 -39.67 -19.81 6.73
C ASP A 39 -39.13 -19.58 8.16
N PHE A 40 -38.24 -18.61 8.34
CA PHE A 40 -37.71 -18.27 9.65
C PHE A 40 -38.72 -17.46 10.49
N ASP A 41 -39.33 -18.10 11.49
CA ASP A 41 -40.21 -17.42 12.45
C ASP A 41 -39.38 -16.74 13.56
N GLY A 42 -39.26 -15.41 13.47
CA GLY A 42 -38.46 -14.61 14.38
C GLY A 42 -39.05 -14.50 15.80
N PRO A 43 -38.31 -13.91 16.76
CA PRO A 43 -36.96 -13.35 16.62
C PRO A 43 -35.85 -14.41 16.74
N PHE A 44 -34.63 -14.06 16.34
CA PHE A 44 -33.44 -14.90 16.52
C PHE A 44 -33.22 -15.24 18.00
N LYS A 45 -33.35 -16.53 18.34
CA LYS A 45 -33.31 -17.03 19.72
C LYS A 45 -31.90 -17.19 20.28
N GLY A 46 -30.86 -17.02 19.45
CA GLY A 46 -29.46 -17.16 19.86
C GLY A 46 -28.97 -18.60 19.99
N GLU A 47 -29.72 -19.56 19.46
CA GLU A 47 -29.32 -20.99 19.43
C GLU A 47 -28.18 -21.25 18.44
N ASN A 48 -28.08 -20.43 17.39
CA ASN A 48 -27.01 -20.46 16.41
C ASN A 48 -26.10 -19.22 16.55
N PRO A 49 -24.85 -19.27 16.05
CA PRO A 49 -24.01 -18.09 15.91
C PRO A 49 -24.68 -17.02 15.04
N PHE A 50 -24.59 -15.75 15.46
CA PHE A 50 -25.02 -14.61 14.67
C PHE A 50 -23.80 -13.89 14.09
N VAL A 51 -23.87 -13.56 12.79
CA VAL A 51 -22.82 -12.84 12.07
C VAL A 51 -23.47 -11.66 11.37
N ASP A 52 -23.01 -10.45 11.68
CA ASP A 52 -23.44 -9.23 11.00
C ASP A 52 -22.36 -8.82 10.00
N LEU A 53 -22.72 -8.76 8.72
CA LEU A 53 -21.78 -8.56 7.61
C LEU A 53 -21.99 -7.18 6.99
N HIS A 54 -20.88 -6.49 6.72
CA HIS A 54 -20.87 -5.23 5.98
C HIS A 54 -19.61 -5.16 5.11
N LEU A 55 -19.75 -4.74 3.85
CA LEU A 55 -18.61 -4.71 2.91
C LEU A 55 -17.50 -3.71 3.34
N ASP A 56 -17.90 -2.63 4.00
CA ASP A 56 -16.97 -1.54 4.34
C ASP A 56 -16.42 -1.61 5.77
N PHE A 57 -16.89 -2.54 6.60
CA PHE A 57 -16.59 -2.56 8.02
C PHE A 57 -16.24 -3.97 8.49
N PRO A 58 -15.35 -4.13 9.48
CA PRO A 58 -15.04 -5.43 10.06
C PRO A 58 -16.31 -6.18 10.49
N ALA A 59 -16.29 -7.52 10.39
CA ALA A 59 -17.43 -8.31 10.87
C ALA A 59 -17.44 -8.34 12.41
N TYR A 60 -18.62 -8.51 12.99
CA TYR A 60 -18.78 -8.68 14.44
C TYR A 60 -19.46 -10.02 14.74
N PHE A 61 -18.91 -10.77 15.71
CA PHE A 61 -19.45 -12.04 16.19
C PHE A 61 -20.00 -11.87 17.60
N GLY A 62 -21.06 -12.59 17.91
CA GLY A 62 -21.60 -12.64 19.27
C GLY A 62 -23.09 -12.93 19.30
N LYS A 63 -23.72 -12.58 20.43
CA LYS A 63 -25.17 -12.65 20.55
C LYS A 63 -25.83 -11.55 19.72
N TYR A 64 -26.91 -11.90 19.05
CA TYR A 64 -27.76 -10.91 18.39
C TYR A 64 -28.30 -9.91 19.43
N GLU A 65 -28.17 -8.62 19.13
CA GLU A 65 -28.75 -7.52 19.90
C GLU A 65 -29.59 -6.68 18.93
N MET A 66 -30.90 -6.65 19.15
CA MET A 66 -31.83 -5.92 18.28
C MET A 66 -31.45 -4.44 18.19
N GLY A 67 -31.34 -3.92 16.97
CA GLY A 67 -30.97 -2.52 16.72
C GLY A 67 -29.47 -2.23 16.83
N LYS A 68 -28.61 -3.23 17.06
CA LYS A 68 -27.15 -3.05 17.14
C LYS A 68 -26.45 -3.66 15.93
N THR A 69 -26.81 -3.15 14.75
CA THR A 69 -26.20 -3.55 13.48
C THR A 69 -24.74 -3.13 13.39
N THR A 70 -23.94 -3.75 12.51
CA THR A 70 -22.54 -3.35 12.23
C THR A 70 -22.43 -1.86 11.92
N PHE A 71 -23.36 -1.32 11.13
CA PHE A 71 -23.43 0.13 10.85
C PHE A 71 -23.58 0.96 12.12
N ILE A 72 -24.56 0.64 12.97
CA ILE A 72 -24.85 1.40 14.20
C ILE A 72 -23.68 1.31 15.17
N ARG A 73 -23.04 0.13 15.28
CA ARG A 73 -21.83 -0.06 16.08
C ARG A 73 -20.70 0.85 15.61
N VAL A 74 -20.38 0.83 14.32
CA VAL A 74 -19.30 1.63 13.74
C VAL A 74 -19.53 3.12 13.92
N VAL A 75 -20.74 3.61 13.66
CA VAL A 75 -21.08 5.04 13.87
C VAL A 75 -20.92 5.41 15.35
N SER A 76 -21.35 4.54 16.27
CA SER A 76 -21.20 4.77 17.70
C SER A 76 -19.73 4.70 18.17
N GLU A 77 -18.92 3.82 17.58
CA GLU A 77 -17.51 3.61 17.94
C GLU A 77 -16.62 4.75 17.44
N LEU A 78 -16.82 5.17 16.18
CA LEU A 78 -16.01 6.23 15.57
C LEU A 78 -16.47 7.64 15.94
N GLY A 79 -17.77 7.80 16.21
CA GLY A 79 -18.42 9.10 16.24
C GLY A 79 -18.72 9.63 14.84
N GLU A 80 -19.54 10.68 14.79
CA GLU A 80 -20.14 11.20 13.56
C GLU A 80 -19.10 11.75 12.56
N ASP A 81 -18.16 12.58 13.04
CA ASP A 81 -17.16 13.24 12.16
C ASP A 81 -16.21 12.23 11.49
N ALA A 82 -15.68 11.29 12.27
CA ALA A 82 -14.79 10.24 11.78
C ALA A 82 -15.51 9.32 10.79
N TYR A 83 -16.77 8.99 11.08
CA TYR A 83 -17.62 8.23 10.17
C TYR A 83 -17.83 8.96 8.83
N TYR A 84 -18.16 10.26 8.84
CA TYR A 84 -18.34 11.02 7.60
C TYR A 84 -17.06 11.06 6.76
N HIS A 85 -15.90 11.23 7.39
CA HIS A 85 -14.62 11.21 6.68
C HIS A 85 -14.34 9.83 6.06
N LEU A 86 -14.60 8.74 6.79
CA LEU A 86 -14.52 7.37 6.27
C LEU A 86 -15.48 7.14 5.08
N ALA A 87 -16.73 7.60 5.21
CA ALA A 87 -17.74 7.46 4.18
C ALA A 87 -17.35 8.20 2.87
N GLN A 88 -16.73 9.38 2.98
CA GLN A 88 -16.21 10.11 1.82
C GLN A 88 -15.09 9.34 1.11
N ARG A 89 -14.15 8.74 1.85
CA ARG A 89 -13.07 7.92 1.25
C ARG A 89 -13.62 6.70 0.53
N LEU A 90 -14.59 6.02 1.11
CA LEU A 90 -15.27 4.88 0.47
C LEU A 90 -16.05 5.31 -0.78
N GLU A 91 -16.62 6.51 -0.78
CA GLU A 91 -17.31 7.06 -1.96
C GLU A 91 -16.35 7.41 -3.10
N VAL A 92 -15.15 7.91 -2.78
CA VAL A 92 -14.09 8.07 -3.79
C VAL A 92 -13.73 6.71 -4.40
N LEU A 93 -13.58 5.67 -3.57
CA LEU A 93 -13.29 4.32 -4.04
C LEU A 93 -14.41 3.77 -4.98
N ASN A 94 -15.68 4.03 -4.66
CA ASN A 94 -16.81 3.68 -5.54
C ASN A 94 -16.67 4.32 -6.93
N ARG A 95 -16.20 5.57 -7.01
CA ARG A 95 -16.03 6.32 -8.26
C ARG A 95 -14.83 5.87 -9.08
N LEU A 96 -13.80 5.30 -8.43
CA LEU A 96 -12.62 4.79 -9.13
C LEU A 96 -12.91 3.50 -9.92
N LEU A 97 -13.78 2.63 -9.42
CA LEU A 97 -14.01 1.31 -10.00
C LEU A 97 -14.43 1.34 -11.48
N PRO A 98 -15.41 2.16 -11.91
CA PRO A 98 -15.76 2.28 -13.33
C PRO A 98 -14.62 2.75 -14.23
N MET A 99 -13.66 3.49 -13.66
CA MET A 99 -12.55 4.13 -14.37
C MET A 99 -11.26 3.31 -14.34
N GLN A 100 -11.23 2.21 -13.59
CA GLN A 100 -10.05 1.39 -13.34
C GLN A 100 -9.28 1.02 -14.62
N ARG A 101 -9.99 0.56 -15.66
CA ARG A 101 -9.38 0.18 -16.93
C ARG A 101 -8.69 1.36 -17.61
N ASP A 102 -9.33 2.52 -17.65
CA ASP A 102 -8.73 3.70 -18.28
C ASP A 102 -7.56 4.25 -17.45
N LEU A 103 -7.66 4.22 -16.13
CA LEU A 103 -6.56 4.53 -15.21
C LEU A 103 -5.34 3.62 -15.45
N GLN A 104 -5.54 2.30 -15.52
CA GLN A 104 -4.49 1.34 -15.86
C GLN A 104 -3.90 1.59 -17.25
N ARG A 105 -4.72 2.00 -18.22
CA ARG A 105 -4.27 2.30 -19.57
C ARG A 105 -3.41 3.56 -19.64
N ILE A 106 -3.67 4.60 -18.84
CA ILE A 106 -2.76 5.77 -18.75
C ILE A 106 -1.34 5.29 -18.44
N ILE A 107 -1.20 4.50 -17.37
CA ILE A 107 0.10 3.96 -16.98
C ILE A 107 0.66 3.11 -18.12
N THR A 108 -0.13 2.19 -18.68
CA THR A 108 0.33 1.31 -19.76
C THR A 108 0.84 2.08 -20.98
N GLN A 109 0.14 3.14 -21.43
CA GLN A 109 0.57 3.93 -22.58
C GLN A 109 1.81 4.78 -22.27
N TYR A 110 1.88 5.37 -21.07
CA TYR A 110 3.08 6.06 -20.58
C TYR A 110 4.30 5.14 -20.67
N LYS A 111 4.18 3.91 -20.14
CA LYS A 111 5.28 2.93 -20.14
C LYS A 111 5.74 2.51 -21.54
N ARG A 112 4.84 2.55 -22.52
CA ARG A 112 5.12 2.24 -23.93
C ARG A 112 5.66 3.44 -24.71
N GLY A 113 5.65 4.64 -24.13
CA GLY A 113 5.98 5.88 -24.83
C GLY A 113 4.92 6.34 -25.84
N ASP A 114 3.70 5.80 -25.77
CA ASP A 114 2.60 6.13 -26.70
C ASP A 114 1.80 7.33 -26.16
N ILE A 115 2.36 8.53 -26.34
CA ILE A 115 1.80 9.79 -25.78
C ILE A 115 0.47 10.17 -26.44
N ASP A 116 0.30 9.89 -27.73
CA ASP A 116 -0.94 10.18 -28.45
C ASP A 116 -2.12 9.37 -27.88
N LYS A 117 -1.91 8.07 -27.59
CA LYS A 117 -2.94 7.27 -26.93
C LYS A 117 -3.15 7.67 -25.48
N LEU A 118 -2.09 8.08 -24.77
CA LEU A 118 -2.20 8.59 -23.41
C LEU A 118 -3.12 9.81 -23.36
N ASP A 119 -2.94 10.78 -24.26
CA ASP A 119 -3.76 11.99 -24.35
C ASP A 119 -5.25 11.65 -24.56
N GLY A 120 -5.53 10.75 -25.51
CA GLY A 120 -6.89 10.27 -25.77
C GLY A 120 -7.58 9.62 -24.56
N ILE A 121 -6.82 9.09 -23.61
CA ILE A 121 -7.34 8.50 -22.36
C ILE A 121 -7.47 9.56 -21.27
N CYS A 122 -6.54 10.52 -21.15
CA CYS A 122 -6.60 11.59 -20.16
C CYS A 122 -7.94 12.34 -20.19
N ASN A 123 -8.45 12.63 -21.39
CA ASN A 123 -9.73 13.34 -21.58
C ASN A 123 -10.97 12.57 -21.06
N LYS A 124 -10.84 11.28 -20.73
CA LYS A 124 -11.92 10.45 -20.17
C LYS A 124 -11.94 10.43 -18.65
N ILE A 125 -10.89 10.93 -18.00
CA ILE A 125 -10.69 10.83 -16.56
C ILE A 125 -10.82 12.23 -15.97
N PRO A 126 -11.90 12.53 -15.20
CA PRO A 126 -12.06 13.80 -14.54
C PRO A 126 -10.83 14.18 -13.71
N GLY A 127 -10.34 15.41 -13.89
CA GLY A 127 -9.17 15.92 -13.17
C GLY A 127 -7.81 15.53 -13.79
N VAL A 128 -7.78 14.75 -14.88
CA VAL A 128 -6.55 14.48 -15.63
C VAL A 128 -6.60 15.22 -16.97
N THR A 129 -5.56 15.99 -17.27
CA THR A 129 -5.45 16.72 -18.54
C THR A 129 -4.01 16.76 -18.99
N LEU A 130 -3.76 16.38 -20.24
CA LEU A 130 -2.47 16.57 -20.87
C LEU A 130 -2.43 17.93 -21.56
N ARG A 131 -1.64 18.87 -21.02
CA ARG A 131 -1.56 20.23 -21.56
C ARG A 131 -0.78 20.31 -22.87
N SER A 132 0.26 19.49 -22.99
CA SER A 132 1.08 19.37 -24.19
C SER A 132 1.87 18.06 -24.15
N HIS A 133 2.55 17.70 -25.24
CA HIS A 133 3.41 16.51 -25.28
C HIS A 133 4.80 16.75 -24.66
N LYS A 134 5.02 17.89 -24.00
CA LYS A 134 6.26 18.13 -23.26
C LYS A 134 6.32 17.21 -22.04
N LYS A 135 7.53 16.74 -21.71
CA LYS A 135 7.74 15.75 -20.63
C LYS A 135 7.15 16.16 -19.30
N GLN A 136 7.29 17.42 -18.89
CA GLN A 136 6.72 17.92 -17.65
C GLN A 136 5.18 17.86 -17.63
N ASP A 137 4.53 18.03 -18.78
CA ASP A 137 3.07 17.97 -18.88
C ASP A 137 2.59 16.52 -18.90
N VAL A 138 3.34 15.62 -19.54
CA VAL A 138 3.12 14.16 -19.47
C VAL A 138 3.25 13.66 -18.04
N LEU A 139 4.30 14.06 -17.32
CA LEU A 139 4.47 13.76 -15.90
C LEU A 139 3.34 14.35 -15.06
N ALA A 140 2.90 15.58 -15.34
CA ALA A 140 1.78 16.19 -14.61
C ALA A 140 0.48 15.40 -14.78
N ALA A 141 0.17 14.98 -16.01
CA ALA A 141 -0.99 14.15 -16.28
C ALA A 141 -0.90 12.78 -15.59
N LEU A 142 0.27 12.13 -15.66
CA LEU A 142 0.54 10.85 -15.00
C LEU A 142 0.37 10.95 -13.48
N TYR A 143 0.99 11.95 -12.84
CA TYR A 143 0.92 12.12 -11.39
C TYR A 143 -0.47 12.58 -10.92
N SER A 144 -1.25 13.25 -11.78
CA SER A 144 -2.67 13.52 -11.51
C SER A 144 -3.47 12.22 -11.50
N ALA A 145 -3.22 11.33 -12.46
CA ALA A 145 -3.87 10.01 -12.48
C ALA A 145 -3.49 9.17 -11.26
N THR A 146 -2.20 9.11 -10.87
CA THR A 146 -1.78 8.36 -9.68
C THR A 146 -2.35 8.96 -8.39
N SER A 147 -2.49 10.29 -8.31
CA SER A 147 -3.11 10.96 -7.16
C SER A 147 -4.59 10.61 -7.03
N ILE A 148 -5.32 10.53 -8.15
CA ILE A 148 -6.71 10.05 -8.16
C ILE A 148 -6.76 8.60 -7.67
N MET A 149 -5.91 7.72 -8.22
CA MET A 149 -5.85 6.31 -7.85
C MET A 149 -5.54 6.08 -6.36
N SER A 150 -4.62 6.86 -5.78
CA SER A 150 -4.20 6.69 -4.38
C SER A 150 -5.07 7.41 -3.36
N SER A 151 -5.86 8.40 -3.78
CA SER A 151 -6.62 9.28 -2.88
C SER A 151 -7.46 8.59 -1.79
N PRO A 152 -8.16 7.44 -2.00
CA PRO A 152 -8.89 6.80 -0.91
C PRO A 152 -7.95 6.06 0.06
N PHE A 153 -6.74 5.72 -0.38
CA PHE A 153 -5.77 4.92 0.38
C PHE A 153 -4.79 5.77 1.19
N THR A 154 -4.59 7.05 0.85
CA THR A 154 -3.54 7.92 1.43
C THR A 154 -4.12 9.05 2.29
N ILE A 155 -3.24 9.80 2.96
CA ILE A 155 -3.58 10.97 3.78
C ILE A 155 -3.21 12.22 2.98
N HIS A 156 -4.17 13.11 2.75
CA HIS A 156 -3.98 14.25 1.84
C HIS A 156 -2.92 15.22 2.34
N GLU A 157 -2.97 15.55 3.63
CA GLU A 157 -2.10 16.51 4.29
C GLU A 157 -0.62 16.10 4.19
N GLN A 158 -0.34 14.80 4.40
CA GLN A 158 1.01 14.25 4.25
C GLN A 158 1.51 14.36 2.80
N ASN A 159 0.65 14.08 1.82
CA ASN A 159 1.00 14.18 0.40
C ASN A 159 1.27 15.64 -0.03
N GLU A 160 0.52 16.59 0.54
CA GLU A 160 0.69 18.02 0.30
C GLU A 160 2.02 18.51 0.88
N GLU A 161 2.31 18.20 2.14
CA GLU A 161 3.57 18.51 2.82
C GLU A 161 4.77 18.03 1.99
N LEU A 162 4.80 16.74 1.63
CA LEU A 162 5.88 16.16 0.84
C LEU A 162 6.00 16.81 -0.55
N SER A 163 4.87 17.12 -1.19
CA SER A 163 4.88 17.79 -2.51
C SER A 163 5.45 19.20 -2.47
N ASN A 164 5.31 19.89 -1.33
CA ASN A 164 5.80 21.25 -1.14
C ASN A 164 7.26 21.29 -0.68
N GLU A 165 7.66 20.37 0.21
CA GLU A 165 8.99 20.40 0.83
C GLU A 165 10.09 19.79 -0.05
N LEU A 166 9.82 18.68 -0.73
CA LEU A 166 10.83 17.97 -1.52
C LEU A 166 11.44 18.83 -2.65
N PRO A 167 10.68 19.67 -3.39
CA PRO A 167 11.29 20.61 -4.33
C PRO A 167 12.28 21.57 -3.65
N GLY A 168 11.98 22.04 -2.44
CA GLY A 168 12.88 22.88 -1.65
C GLY A 168 14.18 22.17 -1.28
N LEU A 169 14.10 20.88 -0.92
CA LEU A 169 15.28 20.04 -0.70
C LEU A 169 16.18 19.96 -1.95
N TYR A 170 15.61 19.72 -3.12
CA TYR A 170 16.38 19.68 -4.37
C TYR A 170 16.99 21.04 -4.73
N GLN A 171 16.28 22.13 -4.49
CA GLN A 171 16.84 23.48 -4.68
C GLN A 171 18.03 23.72 -3.76
N TRP A 172 17.92 23.31 -2.49
CA TRP A 172 19.01 23.43 -1.53
C TRP A 172 20.23 22.59 -1.95
N LEU A 173 20.01 21.32 -2.32
CA LEU A 173 21.07 20.42 -2.80
C LEU A 173 21.75 20.96 -4.07
N HIS A 174 20.97 21.49 -5.00
CA HIS A 174 21.50 22.10 -6.22
C HIS A 174 22.36 23.34 -5.92
N ALA A 175 22.00 24.13 -4.91
CA ALA A 175 22.74 25.34 -4.54
C ALA A 175 24.01 25.05 -3.74
N HIS A 176 24.00 24.05 -2.84
CA HIS A 176 25.09 23.80 -1.89
C HIS A 176 26.01 22.64 -2.31
N HIS A 177 25.47 21.66 -3.04
CA HIS A 177 26.16 20.46 -3.48
C HIS A 177 25.94 20.21 -4.98
N HIS A 178 26.01 21.26 -5.80
CA HIS A 178 25.70 21.23 -7.24
C HIS A 178 26.35 20.05 -7.97
N ASP A 179 27.69 20.01 -8.05
CA ASP A 179 28.42 19.03 -8.84
C ASP A 179 28.12 17.59 -8.39
N LYS A 180 28.05 17.38 -7.07
CA LYS A 180 27.79 16.07 -6.47
C LYS A 180 26.34 15.62 -6.66
N THR A 181 25.39 16.55 -6.57
CA THR A 181 23.97 16.28 -6.87
C THR A 181 23.79 15.95 -8.35
N VAL A 182 24.43 16.71 -9.25
CA VAL A 182 24.38 16.44 -10.70
C VAL A 182 25.00 15.09 -11.03
N ALA A 183 26.17 14.79 -10.45
CA ALA A 183 26.86 13.50 -10.63
C ALA A 183 26.02 12.31 -10.13
N TYR A 184 25.36 12.45 -8.98
CA TYR A 184 24.43 11.44 -8.48
C TYR A 184 23.27 11.20 -9.45
N ILE A 185 22.64 12.26 -9.95
CA ILE A 185 21.55 12.15 -10.91
C ILE A 185 22.03 11.50 -12.21
N ASP A 186 23.22 11.86 -12.71
CA ASP A 186 23.80 11.21 -13.88
C ASP A 186 24.04 9.72 -13.68
N GLU A 187 24.51 9.32 -12.50
CA GLU A 187 24.71 7.91 -12.17
C GLU A 187 23.41 7.11 -12.23
N ILE A 188 22.34 7.60 -11.58
CA ILE A 188 21.04 6.89 -11.52
C ILE A 188 20.25 6.93 -12.84
N LEU A 189 20.58 7.86 -13.74
CA LEU A 189 20.06 7.88 -15.10
C LEU A 189 20.85 6.91 -15.98
N ALA A 190 22.19 6.93 -15.91
CA ALA A 190 23.06 6.09 -16.74
C ALA A 190 22.86 4.59 -16.50
N ASN A 191 22.53 4.19 -15.26
CA ASN A 191 22.22 2.80 -14.92
C ASN A 191 20.72 2.45 -15.01
N ASN A 192 19.88 3.36 -15.51
CA ASN A 192 18.41 3.23 -15.60
C ASN A 192 17.70 3.01 -14.25
N PHE A 193 18.36 3.25 -13.12
CA PHE A 193 17.78 3.03 -11.80
C PHE A 193 16.52 3.88 -11.60
N LEU A 194 16.57 5.18 -11.92
CA LEU A 194 15.43 6.08 -11.73
C LEU A 194 14.24 5.66 -12.61
N GLN A 195 14.50 5.32 -13.88
CA GLN A 195 13.46 4.90 -14.82
C GLN A 195 12.80 3.60 -14.35
N ASN A 196 13.59 2.59 -13.99
CA ASN A 196 13.09 1.32 -13.49
C ASN A 196 12.30 1.52 -12.19
N LEU A 197 12.83 2.28 -11.23
CA LEU A 197 12.14 2.57 -9.97
C LEU A 197 10.78 3.25 -10.18
N HIS A 198 10.74 4.25 -11.08
CA HIS A 198 9.50 4.92 -11.43
C HIS A 198 8.49 3.94 -12.05
N GLN A 199 8.92 3.14 -13.02
CA GLN A 199 8.11 2.12 -13.68
C GLN A 199 7.53 1.10 -12.69
N ASP A 200 8.34 0.62 -11.76
CA ASP A 200 7.92 -0.34 -10.75
C ASP A 200 6.90 0.26 -9.78
N CYS A 201 7.12 1.51 -9.35
CA CYS A 201 6.17 2.23 -8.51
C CYS A 201 4.82 2.44 -9.21
N LEU A 202 4.83 2.85 -10.49
CA LEU A 202 3.59 3.02 -11.27
C LEU A 202 2.78 1.72 -11.40
N SER A 203 3.44 0.55 -11.46
CA SER A 203 2.75 -0.74 -11.57
C SER A 203 1.83 -1.06 -10.38
N LEU A 204 2.05 -0.42 -9.23
CA LEU A 204 1.33 -0.73 -7.99
C LEU A 204 -0.05 -0.06 -7.93
N TYR A 205 -0.23 1.09 -8.57
CA TYR A 205 -1.47 1.86 -8.48
C TYR A 205 -2.69 1.17 -9.10
N PRO A 206 -2.61 0.52 -10.28
CA PRO A 206 -3.74 -0.26 -10.78
C PRO A 206 -4.05 -1.47 -9.89
N LYS A 207 -3.01 -2.13 -9.36
CA LYS A 207 -3.15 -3.33 -8.51
C LYS A 207 -3.91 -3.04 -7.22
N ILE A 208 -3.65 -1.90 -6.56
CA ILE A 208 -4.39 -1.58 -5.33
C ILE A 208 -5.88 -1.29 -5.60
N ILE A 209 -6.22 -0.73 -6.76
CA ILE A 209 -7.62 -0.56 -7.18
C ILE A 209 -8.25 -1.92 -7.52
N GLU A 210 -7.52 -2.84 -8.15
CA GLU A 210 -7.97 -4.22 -8.35
C GLU A 210 -8.26 -4.95 -7.04
N LEU A 211 -7.55 -4.56 -5.97
CA LEU A 211 -7.72 -5.09 -4.62
C LEU A 211 -8.66 -4.23 -3.74
N ASP A 212 -9.57 -3.44 -4.31
CA ASP A 212 -10.43 -2.55 -3.52
C ASP A 212 -11.18 -3.27 -2.40
N LEU A 213 -11.75 -4.44 -2.69
CA LEU A 213 -12.60 -5.21 -1.78
C LEU A 213 -11.91 -5.54 -0.45
N PRO A 214 -10.74 -6.22 -0.42
CA PRO A 214 -10.06 -6.49 0.84
C PRO A 214 -9.61 -5.22 1.57
N PHE A 215 -9.30 -4.13 0.86
CA PHE A 215 -8.83 -2.89 1.48
C PHE A 215 -9.93 -2.03 2.12
N ARG A 216 -11.19 -2.11 1.67
CA ARG A 216 -12.30 -1.25 2.15
C ARG A 216 -12.39 -1.15 3.67
N ALA A 217 -12.49 -2.29 4.34
CA ALA A 217 -12.63 -2.32 5.79
C ALA A 217 -11.35 -1.93 6.53
N THR A 218 -10.20 -1.89 5.85
CA THR A 218 -8.97 -1.43 6.49
C THR A 218 -8.93 0.07 6.72
N PHE A 219 -9.80 0.83 6.05
CA PHE A 219 -9.94 2.28 6.26
C PHE A 219 -10.58 2.60 7.61
N PHE A 220 -11.43 1.71 8.13
CA PHE A 220 -11.99 1.84 9.48
C PHE A 220 -10.88 2.00 10.54
N TYR A 221 -9.77 1.25 10.40
CA TYR A 221 -8.65 1.32 11.35
C TYR A 221 -7.82 2.61 11.29
N ASP A 222 -8.12 3.54 10.38
CA ASP A 222 -7.54 4.89 10.47
C ASP A 222 -8.16 5.72 11.59
N TYR A 223 -9.31 5.29 12.12
CA TYR A 223 -10.11 6.05 13.09
C TYR A 223 -10.23 5.36 14.44
N VAL A 224 -9.69 4.15 14.58
CA VAL A 224 -9.70 3.37 15.83
C VAL A 224 -8.35 3.52 16.52
N LYS A 225 -8.36 3.68 17.84
CA LYS A 225 -7.12 3.75 18.63
C LYS A 225 -6.45 2.38 18.71
N GLU A 226 -5.13 2.40 18.69
CA GLU A 226 -4.30 1.22 18.86
C GLU A 226 -4.58 0.54 20.21
N GLY A 227 -4.82 -0.78 20.20
CA GLY A 227 -5.13 -1.55 21.41
C GLY A 227 -6.61 -1.58 21.84
N GLU A 228 -7.48 -0.76 21.24
CA GLU A 228 -8.95 -0.84 21.46
C GLU A 228 -9.62 -1.89 20.56
N TYR A 229 -8.82 -2.62 19.77
CA TYR A 229 -9.29 -3.56 18.77
C TYR A 229 -9.04 -5.02 19.16
N ASN A 230 -10.07 -5.86 19.00
CA ASN A 230 -9.90 -7.30 18.88
C ASN A 230 -9.92 -7.65 17.39
N PRO A 231 -8.83 -8.19 16.82
CA PRO A 231 -8.81 -8.81 15.49
C PRO A 231 -9.96 -9.78 15.33
N VAL A 232 -11.05 -9.31 14.75
CA VAL A 232 -12.08 -10.21 14.30
C VAL A 232 -11.53 -10.79 13.02
N ALA A 233 -11.14 -12.06 13.12
CA ALA A 233 -10.62 -12.83 12.01
C ALA A 233 -11.79 -13.21 11.09
N ALA A 234 -12.45 -12.19 10.53
CA ALA A 234 -13.57 -12.38 9.64
C ALA A 234 -14.14 -11.06 9.09
N ARG A 235 -14.65 -10.93 7.86
CA ARG A 235 -14.50 -11.62 6.58
C ARG A 235 -15.22 -10.73 5.55
N ILE A 236 -14.51 -10.19 4.56
CA ILE A 236 -15.10 -9.20 3.62
C ILE A 236 -14.76 -9.46 2.16
N SER A 237 -13.78 -10.34 1.88
CA SER A 237 -13.39 -10.59 0.50
C SER A 237 -13.32 -12.07 0.17
N THR A 238 -13.87 -12.41 -0.99
CA THR A 238 -13.58 -13.65 -1.74
C THR A 238 -12.22 -13.60 -2.43
N THR A 239 -11.48 -12.50 -2.28
CA THR A 239 -10.13 -12.38 -2.86
C THR A 239 -9.21 -13.39 -2.20
N ASP A 240 -8.61 -14.20 -3.05
CA ASP A 240 -7.58 -15.17 -2.69
C ASP A 240 -6.41 -14.51 -1.92
N PHE A 241 -5.99 -15.16 -0.83
CA PHE A 241 -4.90 -14.69 0.02
C PHE A 241 -3.60 -14.53 -0.79
N ASP A 242 -3.30 -15.46 -1.71
CA ASP A 242 -2.05 -15.42 -2.47
C ASP A 242 -1.97 -14.18 -3.35
N THR A 243 -3.09 -13.71 -3.89
CA THR A 243 -3.18 -12.45 -4.64
C THR A 243 -2.79 -11.25 -3.76
N CYS A 244 -3.36 -11.15 -2.55
CA CYS A 244 -3.01 -10.10 -1.59
C CYS A 244 -1.54 -10.20 -1.13
N ASN A 245 -1.06 -11.43 -0.89
CA ASN A 245 0.31 -11.72 -0.50
C ASN A 245 1.32 -11.27 -1.57
N ASN A 246 1.04 -11.55 -2.84
CA ASN A 246 1.88 -11.13 -3.96
C ASN A 246 1.94 -9.60 -4.06
N PHE A 247 0.81 -8.92 -3.86
CA PHE A 247 0.80 -7.46 -3.82
C PHE A 247 1.65 -6.90 -2.67
N TYR A 248 1.56 -7.44 -1.46
CA TYR A 248 2.42 -7.03 -0.36
C TYR A 248 3.91 -7.24 -0.67
N LYS A 249 4.28 -8.37 -1.30
CA LYS A 249 5.67 -8.63 -1.72
C LYS A 249 6.15 -7.58 -2.71
N ASP A 250 5.33 -7.25 -3.70
CA ASP A 250 5.63 -6.19 -4.68
C ASP A 250 5.83 -4.84 -3.98
N LEU A 251 4.97 -4.48 -3.02
CA LEU A 251 5.12 -3.26 -2.22
C LEU A 251 6.45 -3.23 -1.47
N ALA A 252 6.79 -4.31 -0.75
CA ALA A 252 8.01 -4.38 0.05
C ALA A 252 9.28 -4.30 -0.82
N GLU A 253 9.25 -4.91 -2.01
CA GLU A 253 10.35 -4.87 -2.96
C GLU A 253 10.55 -3.46 -3.55
N VAL A 254 9.46 -2.81 -3.98
CA VAL A 254 9.51 -1.43 -4.48
C VAL A 254 9.96 -0.47 -3.37
N PHE A 255 9.43 -0.61 -2.16
CA PHE A 255 9.84 0.18 -1.00
C PHE A 255 11.35 0.02 -0.72
N SER A 256 11.86 -1.21 -0.67
CA SER A 256 13.29 -1.50 -0.51
C SER A 256 14.17 -0.82 -1.56
N ARG A 257 13.67 -0.67 -2.79
CA ARG A 257 14.38 0.06 -3.85
C ARG A 257 14.26 1.58 -3.72
N GLN A 258 13.11 2.09 -3.26
CA GLN A 258 12.95 3.52 -2.96
C GLN A 258 13.89 3.99 -1.86
N LEU A 259 14.21 3.14 -0.88
CA LEU A 259 15.21 3.45 0.15
C LEU A 259 16.60 3.76 -0.41
N ILE A 260 16.95 3.27 -1.61
CA ILE A 260 18.22 3.59 -2.27
C ILE A 260 18.21 5.05 -2.75
N LEU A 261 17.10 5.51 -3.34
CA LEU A 261 16.93 6.92 -3.70
C LEU A 261 16.95 7.81 -2.44
N LEU A 262 16.23 7.40 -1.40
CA LEU A 262 16.18 8.12 -0.13
C LEU A 262 17.56 8.24 0.51
N ALA A 263 18.32 7.15 0.58
CA ALA A 263 19.67 7.13 1.14
C ALA A 263 20.64 8.02 0.35
N GLY A 264 20.61 7.97 -0.99
CA GLY A 264 21.47 8.81 -1.83
C GLY A 264 21.23 10.30 -1.60
N ILE A 265 19.97 10.72 -1.52
CA ILE A 265 19.59 12.10 -1.22
C ILE A 265 19.95 12.49 0.21
N ASN A 266 19.73 11.60 1.18
CA ASN A 266 20.07 11.85 2.58
C ASN A 266 21.59 12.00 2.80
N ASN A 267 22.39 11.16 2.12
CA ASN A 267 23.85 11.25 2.15
C ASN A 267 24.33 12.57 1.54
N LEU A 268 23.76 13.00 0.41
CA LEU A 268 24.05 14.32 -0.16
C LEU A 268 23.68 15.45 0.80
N LEU A 269 22.52 15.37 1.46
CA LEU A 269 22.06 16.40 2.38
C LEU A 269 23.00 16.60 3.57
N HIS A 270 23.47 15.52 4.18
CA HIS A 270 24.29 15.61 5.40
C HIS A 270 25.80 15.68 5.13
N ARG A 271 26.27 15.13 4.01
CA ARG A 271 27.72 14.89 3.76
C ARG A 271 28.20 15.38 2.39
N GLY A 272 27.30 15.85 1.52
CA GLY A 272 27.65 16.38 0.21
C GLY A 272 28.11 15.33 -0.81
N ASP A 273 28.00 14.04 -0.51
CA ASP A 273 28.32 12.93 -1.42
C ASP A 273 27.33 11.77 -1.22
N HIS A 274 26.69 11.30 -2.28
CA HIS A 274 25.67 10.25 -2.21
C HIS A 274 26.22 8.89 -1.77
N ASN A 275 27.53 8.66 -1.89
CA ASN A 275 28.19 7.43 -1.44
C ASN A 275 28.65 7.50 0.02
N GLU A 276 28.61 8.67 0.65
CA GLU A 276 29.17 8.86 1.98
C GLU A 276 28.10 8.61 3.06
N PHE A 277 28.17 7.45 3.70
CA PHE A 277 27.32 7.08 4.84
C PHE A 277 27.85 7.61 6.18
N GLU A 278 26.99 7.63 7.20
CA GLU A 278 27.38 8.02 8.56
C GLU A 278 28.55 7.18 9.10
N PRO A 279 29.65 7.79 9.57
CA PRO A 279 30.84 7.06 10.00
C PRO A 279 30.58 6.00 11.08
N SER A 280 29.65 6.27 12.01
CA SER A 280 29.29 5.31 13.06
C SER A 280 28.56 4.07 12.55
N LEU A 281 27.98 4.13 11.34
CA LEU A 281 27.29 3.01 10.70
C LEU A 281 28.22 2.19 9.79
N LYS A 282 29.37 2.74 9.40
CA LYS A 282 30.36 2.07 8.53
C LYS A 282 31.07 0.90 9.17
N VAL A 283 31.01 0.76 10.50
CA VAL A 283 31.65 -0.31 11.24
C VAL A 283 30.65 -1.08 12.11
N THR A 284 30.92 -2.36 12.33
CA THR A 284 30.17 -3.17 13.31
C THR A 284 30.58 -2.77 14.74
N ARG A 285 29.84 -3.27 15.74
CA ARG A 285 30.24 -3.14 17.16
C ARG A 285 31.63 -3.71 17.48
N ARG A 286 32.18 -4.57 16.60
CA ARG A 286 33.52 -5.15 16.70
C ARG A 286 34.57 -4.37 15.92
N ASN A 287 34.22 -3.17 15.43
CA ASN A 287 35.08 -2.32 14.61
C ASN A 287 35.49 -2.93 13.26
N GLU A 288 34.64 -3.80 12.70
CA GLU A 288 34.83 -4.39 11.37
C GLU A 288 34.07 -3.57 10.32
N PRO A 289 34.63 -3.34 9.12
CA PRO A 289 33.94 -2.57 8.08
C PRO A 289 32.68 -3.29 7.59
N ARG A 290 31.59 -2.54 7.43
CA ARG A 290 30.34 -3.02 6.84
C ARG A 290 30.35 -2.76 5.34
N ARG A 291 30.22 -3.82 4.54
CA ARG A 291 30.32 -3.75 3.08
C ARG A 291 29.24 -2.86 2.46
N GLU A 292 28.06 -2.85 3.07
CA GLU A 292 26.88 -2.10 2.64
C GLU A 292 27.11 -0.58 2.72
N ALA A 293 28.02 -0.12 3.56
CA ALA A 293 28.30 1.29 3.81
C ALA A 293 29.44 1.86 2.94
N VAL A 294 29.97 1.05 2.01
CA VAL A 294 31.11 1.43 1.15
C VAL A 294 30.69 2.39 0.05
N SER A 295 29.49 2.21 -0.50
CA SER A 295 28.92 3.04 -1.55
C SER A 295 27.42 2.84 -1.64
N LEU A 296 26.72 3.74 -2.32
CA LEU A 296 25.28 3.60 -2.54
C LEU A 296 24.95 2.35 -3.35
N ASN A 297 25.82 1.97 -4.29
CA ASN A 297 25.68 0.74 -5.04
C ASN A 297 25.85 -0.51 -4.17
N ALA A 298 26.78 -0.50 -3.19
CA ALA A 298 26.90 -1.61 -2.24
C ALA A 298 25.70 -1.67 -1.28
N PHE A 299 25.14 -0.52 -0.90
CA PHE A 299 23.92 -0.42 -0.12
C PHE A 299 22.69 -0.96 -0.87
N ALA A 300 22.64 -0.83 -2.20
CA ALA A 300 21.53 -1.31 -3.01
C ALA A 300 21.26 -2.82 -2.84
N ASP A 301 22.33 -3.60 -2.63
CA ASP A 301 22.29 -5.06 -2.43
C ASP A 301 21.88 -5.48 -1.00
N ALA A 302 21.77 -4.54 -0.05
CA ALA A 302 21.36 -4.85 1.31
C ALA A 302 19.88 -5.28 1.39
N ASP A 303 19.55 -6.16 2.33
CA ASP A 303 18.15 -6.50 2.61
C ASP A 303 17.40 -5.30 3.22
N LEU A 304 16.07 -5.33 3.14
CA LEU A 304 15.20 -4.24 3.62
C LEU A 304 15.49 -3.83 5.08
N GLY A 305 15.67 -4.80 5.97
CA GLY A 305 15.92 -4.54 7.39
C GLY A 305 17.29 -3.90 7.61
N THR A 306 18.29 -4.32 6.86
CA THR A 306 19.62 -3.70 6.85
C THR A 306 19.55 -2.28 6.28
N LYS A 307 18.82 -2.05 5.20
CA LYS A 307 18.71 -0.71 4.57
C LYS A 307 18.21 0.36 5.54
N LEU A 308 17.18 0.04 6.32
CA LEU A 308 16.61 0.97 7.31
C LEU A 308 17.63 1.39 8.39
N GLN A 309 18.57 0.50 8.75
CA GLN A 309 19.59 0.80 9.77
C GLN A 309 20.66 1.80 9.30
N PHE A 310 20.81 1.97 7.98
CA PHE A 310 21.86 2.80 7.37
C PHE A 310 21.41 4.21 7.00
N ILE A 311 20.11 4.51 7.10
CA ILE A 311 19.56 5.84 6.82
C ILE A 311 19.50 6.63 8.14
N ASP A 312 20.55 7.41 8.39
CA ASP A 312 20.66 8.22 9.60
C ASP A 312 19.99 9.59 9.46
N LYS A 313 19.41 10.12 10.54
CA LYS A 313 18.83 11.48 10.60
C LYS A 313 18.01 11.83 9.34
N CYS A 314 17.18 10.87 8.92
CA CYS A 314 16.45 10.97 7.67
C CYS A 314 15.58 12.23 7.67
N PHE A 315 15.64 13.02 6.59
CA PHE A 315 14.75 14.16 6.39
C PHE A 315 13.28 13.74 6.25
N TYR A 316 13.04 12.49 5.87
CA TYR A 316 11.73 11.87 5.80
C TYR A 316 11.54 10.92 6.99
N LYS A 317 10.44 11.07 7.73
CA LYS A 317 10.10 10.17 8.83
C LYS A 317 9.43 8.91 8.30
N ILE A 318 10.18 7.82 8.23
CA ILE A 318 9.66 6.51 7.86
C ILE A 318 8.72 6.00 8.94
N ASP A 319 7.53 5.54 8.55
CA ASP A 319 6.63 4.85 9.47
C ASP A 319 7.10 3.41 9.71
N GLU A 320 7.79 3.19 10.82
CA GLU A 320 8.25 1.85 11.22
C GLU A 320 7.10 0.86 11.44
N THR A 321 5.89 1.34 11.75
CA THR A 321 4.72 0.47 11.95
C THR A 321 4.21 -0.13 10.64
N ALA A 322 4.46 0.55 9.51
CA ALA A 322 4.15 0.08 8.17
C ALA A 322 5.10 -1.04 7.70
N ILE A 323 6.27 -1.18 8.32
CA ILE A 323 7.33 -2.08 7.86
C ILE A 323 7.49 -3.26 8.83
N ASP A 324 7.02 -4.42 8.39
CA ASP A 324 7.24 -5.65 9.13
C ASP A 324 8.21 -6.56 8.38
N ASN A 325 9.49 -6.48 8.75
CA ASN A 325 10.56 -7.31 8.22
C ASN A 325 10.34 -8.81 8.52
N ARG A 326 9.72 -9.13 9.66
CA ARG A 326 9.45 -10.52 10.05
C ARG A 326 8.34 -11.07 9.17
N LEU A 327 7.24 -10.34 9.04
CA LEU A 327 6.13 -10.68 8.16
C LEU A 327 6.63 -10.85 6.72
N ARG A 328 7.38 -9.88 6.18
CA ARG A 328 8.00 -9.96 4.84
C ARG A 328 8.82 -11.25 4.68
N ASN A 329 9.70 -11.57 5.62
CA ASN A 329 10.55 -12.75 5.53
C ASN A 329 9.79 -14.07 5.66
N GLY A 330 8.73 -14.11 6.47
CA GLY A 330 7.88 -15.30 6.64
C GLY A 330 7.05 -15.58 5.40
N ILE A 331 6.41 -14.56 4.82
CA ILE A 331 5.46 -14.74 3.72
C ILE A 331 6.12 -14.76 2.33
N ALA A 332 7.28 -14.12 2.15
CA ALA A 332 7.99 -14.04 0.87
C ALA A 332 8.53 -15.40 0.37
N HIS A 333 8.68 -16.40 1.26
CA HIS A 333 9.33 -17.67 0.94
C HIS A 333 8.44 -18.91 1.14
N TYR A 334 7.11 -18.77 1.00
CA TYR A 334 6.15 -19.87 1.21
C TYR A 334 6.26 -20.53 2.59
N LYS A 335 6.74 -19.79 3.60
CA LYS A 335 6.82 -20.25 4.98
C LYS A 335 5.61 -19.76 5.76
N TYR A 336 4.43 -19.99 5.21
CA TYR A 336 3.17 -19.67 5.85
C TYR A 336 2.11 -20.74 5.58
N GLU A 337 1.14 -20.79 6.47
CA GLU A 337 -0.09 -21.55 6.34
C GLU A 337 -1.25 -20.56 6.51
N TYR A 338 -2.20 -20.59 5.59
CA TYR A 338 -3.41 -19.79 5.68
C TYR A 338 -4.58 -20.69 6.00
N LYS A 339 -5.19 -20.50 7.17
CA LYS A 339 -6.40 -21.20 7.56
C LYS A 339 -7.61 -20.37 7.13
N GLU A 340 -8.21 -20.72 5.99
CA GLU A 340 -9.33 -19.98 5.40
C GLU A 340 -10.53 -19.82 6.34
N SER A 341 -10.82 -20.86 7.14
CA SER A 341 -11.94 -20.85 8.09
C SER A 341 -11.76 -19.81 9.20
N THR A 342 -10.56 -19.63 9.74
CA THR A 342 -10.28 -18.62 10.76
C THR A 342 -9.67 -17.34 10.19
N GLN A 343 -9.34 -17.31 8.90
CA GLN A 343 -8.54 -16.25 8.26
C GLN A 343 -7.26 -15.89 9.02
N VAL A 344 -6.64 -16.88 9.68
CA VAL A 344 -5.36 -16.71 10.37
C VAL A 344 -4.24 -17.15 9.45
N ILE A 345 -3.21 -16.31 9.36
CA ILE A 345 -1.96 -16.58 8.65
C ILE A 345 -0.91 -16.91 9.69
N THR A 346 -0.47 -18.17 9.70
CA THR A 346 0.63 -18.62 10.55
C THR A 346 1.91 -18.60 9.72
N TYR A 347 2.93 -17.85 10.12
CA TYR A 347 4.19 -17.69 9.37
C TYR A 347 5.43 -17.90 10.24
N TYR A 348 6.54 -18.25 9.59
CA TYR A 348 7.79 -18.62 10.27
C TYR A 348 8.93 -17.68 9.85
N PRO A 349 9.12 -16.54 10.55
CA PRO A 349 10.02 -15.47 10.12
C PRO A 349 11.50 -15.74 10.45
N PHE A 350 11.79 -16.72 11.30
CA PHE A 350 13.14 -17.02 11.76
C PHE A 350 13.84 -18.08 10.89
N LYS A 351 15.17 -17.97 10.76
CA LYS A 351 15.99 -19.01 10.12
C LYS A 351 16.25 -20.14 11.12
N GLU A 352 15.45 -21.20 11.04
CA GLU A 352 15.52 -22.35 11.97
C GLU A 352 16.03 -23.64 11.31
N GLY A 353 16.74 -23.52 10.18
CA GLY A 353 17.26 -24.67 9.44
C GLY A 353 16.13 -25.55 8.90
N MET A 354 16.12 -26.82 9.31
CA MET A 354 15.05 -27.78 8.96
C MET A 354 13.81 -27.68 9.86
N ASN A 355 13.90 -26.94 10.98
CA ASN A 355 12.80 -26.82 11.94
C ASN A 355 11.89 -25.62 11.61
N ARG A 356 10.66 -25.66 12.12
CA ARG A 356 9.64 -24.58 12.05
C ARG A 356 8.94 -24.47 13.40
N GLU A 357 9.64 -23.97 14.41
CA GLU A 357 9.16 -23.99 15.81
C GLU A 357 8.64 -22.62 16.24
N LYS A 358 9.22 -21.52 15.73
CA LYS A 358 8.82 -20.15 16.10
C LYS A 358 7.82 -19.57 15.11
N ALA A 359 6.59 -20.09 15.18
CA ALA A 359 5.45 -19.55 14.46
C ALA A 359 5.05 -18.17 15.02
N GLN A 360 4.55 -17.32 14.14
CA GLN A 360 3.81 -16.10 14.46
C GLN A 360 2.48 -16.13 13.72
N GLU A 361 1.47 -15.49 14.29
CA GLU A 361 0.12 -15.44 13.73
C GLU A 361 -0.28 -13.99 13.48
N ILE A 362 -0.97 -13.78 12.37
CA ILE A 362 -1.61 -12.50 12.02
C ILE A 362 -2.95 -12.81 11.34
N THR A 363 -3.99 -12.04 11.65
CA THR A 363 -5.26 -12.19 10.94
C THR A 363 -5.17 -11.59 9.54
N PHE A 364 -6.00 -12.07 8.62
CA PHE A 364 -6.03 -11.53 7.25
C PHE A 364 -6.30 -10.03 7.22
N ILE A 365 -7.19 -9.52 8.07
CA ILE A 365 -7.50 -8.09 8.10
C ILE A 365 -6.31 -7.24 8.60
N GLU A 366 -5.56 -7.73 9.58
CA GLU A 366 -4.30 -7.10 10.01
C GLU A 366 -3.25 -7.14 8.90
N PHE A 367 -3.17 -8.23 8.15
CA PHE A 367 -2.29 -8.35 7.00
C PHE A 367 -2.61 -7.33 5.89
N ILE A 368 -3.90 -7.17 5.55
CA ILE A 368 -4.32 -6.14 4.58
C ILE A 368 -4.06 -4.74 5.15
N ARG A 369 -4.28 -4.52 6.46
CA ARG A 369 -3.94 -3.24 7.11
C ARG A 369 -2.44 -2.93 6.99
N LYS A 370 -1.56 -3.90 7.23
CA LYS A 370 -0.11 -3.75 7.01
C LYS A 370 0.20 -3.43 5.55
N SER A 371 -0.49 -4.07 4.61
CA SER A 371 -0.34 -3.79 3.17
C SER A 371 -0.74 -2.35 2.82
N LEU A 372 -1.80 -1.83 3.44
CA LEU A 372 -2.26 -0.45 3.23
C LEU A 372 -1.22 0.55 3.74
N LEU A 373 -0.72 0.35 4.96
CA LEU A 373 0.31 1.21 5.55
C LEU A 373 1.58 1.20 4.70
N LEU A 374 2.01 0.02 4.22
CA LEU A 374 3.17 -0.08 3.34
C LEU A 374 2.94 0.60 1.99
N PHE A 375 1.74 0.51 1.41
CA PHE A 375 1.40 1.27 0.20
C PHE A 375 1.49 2.78 0.42
N ARG A 376 1.08 3.29 1.59
CA ARG A 376 1.24 4.72 1.92
C ARG A 376 2.70 5.13 1.95
N GLU A 377 3.57 4.33 2.58
CA GLU A 377 5.01 4.61 2.57
C GLU A 377 5.59 4.60 1.14
N VAL A 378 5.19 3.64 0.32
CA VAL A 378 5.58 3.60 -1.09
C VAL A 378 5.08 4.83 -1.86
N HIS A 379 3.86 5.27 -1.61
CA HIS A 379 3.28 6.46 -2.21
C HIS A 379 3.99 7.73 -1.77
N ASN A 380 4.25 7.88 -0.48
CA ASN A 380 4.97 9.02 0.10
C ASN A 380 6.36 9.14 -0.53
N LEU A 381 7.11 8.05 -0.62
CA LEU A 381 8.41 8.04 -1.31
C LEU A 381 8.31 8.20 -2.83
N ASN A 382 7.14 7.97 -3.44
CA ASN A 382 6.94 8.31 -4.86
C ASN A 382 6.96 9.83 -5.10
N HIS A 383 6.67 10.67 -4.09
CA HIS A 383 6.87 12.11 -4.20
C HIS A 383 8.36 12.47 -4.36
N LEU A 384 9.26 11.65 -3.79
CA LEU A 384 10.69 11.81 -4.02
C LEU A 384 11.04 11.52 -5.48
N ILE A 385 10.57 10.40 -6.03
CA ILE A 385 10.74 10.04 -7.45
C ILE A 385 10.18 11.16 -8.36
N LYS A 386 8.97 11.62 -8.08
CA LYS A 386 8.31 12.73 -8.80
C LYS A 386 9.21 13.95 -8.85
N THR A 387 9.72 14.35 -7.69
CA THR A 387 10.57 15.54 -7.57
C THR A 387 11.88 15.35 -8.32
N THR A 388 12.52 14.17 -8.23
CA THR A 388 13.72 13.83 -9.01
C THR A 388 13.46 13.98 -10.50
N LEU A 389 12.35 13.45 -11.02
CA LEU A 389 12.00 13.53 -12.44
C LEU A 389 11.79 14.98 -12.89
N TYR A 390 11.07 15.79 -12.12
CA TYR A 390 10.91 17.21 -12.42
C TYR A 390 12.22 17.98 -12.35
N TYR A 391 13.10 17.66 -11.41
CA TYR A 391 14.44 18.24 -11.35
C TYR A 391 15.26 17.90 -12.62
N CYS A 392 15.23 16.64 -13.07
CA CYS A 392 15.86 16.23 -14.32
C CYS A 392 15.32 17.02 -15.52
N VAL A 393 14.00 17.13 -15.67
CA VAL A 393 13.36 17.76 -16.85
C VAL A 393 13.46 19.28 -16.82
N LEU A 394 13.14 19.90 -15.69
CA LEU A 394 12.96 21.34 -15.60
C LEU A 394 14.26 22.08 -15.29
N VAL A 395 15.13 21.51 -14.46
CA VAL A 395 16.38 22.15 -14.03
C VAL A 395 17.55 21.66 -14.86
N LEU A 396 17.80 20.34 -14.89
CA LEU A 396 18.96 19.78 -15.59
C LEU A 396 18.79 19.67 -17.10
N LYS A 397 17.55 19.75 -17.60
CA LYS A 397 17.20 19.54 -19.02
C LYS A 397 17.68 18.18 -19.56
N LYS A 398 17.60 17.14 -18.73
CA LYS A 398 18.02 15.77 -19.06
C LYS A 398 16.84 14.88 -19.41
N ASP A 399 17.12 13.91 -20.28
CA ASP A 399 16.21 12.82 -20.62
C ASP A 399 16.40 11.64 -19.65
N PHE A 400 15.35 10.83 -19.51
CA PHE A 400 15.26 9.67 -18.63
C PHE A 400 14.33 8.62 -19.24
#